data_AF-A0A947GXM9-F1
#
_entry.id   AF-A0A947GXM9-F1
#
_cell.length_a   1.000
_cell.length_b   1.000
_cell.length_c   1.000
_cell.angle_alpha   90.00
_cell.angle_beta   90.00
_cell.angle_gamma   90.00
#
_symmetry.space_group_name_H-M   'P 1'
#
loop_
_entity.id
_entity.type
_entity.pdbx_description
1 polymer ?
#
loop_
_entity_poly.entity_id
_entity_poly.type
_entity_poly.pdbx_seq_one_letter_code
_entity_poly.pdbx_strand_id
1 'polypeptide(L)'
;WGEFNFAWSLTPFPGRPVAFFDHTHNLPLQLLVELGIPLGTLVLGLLAWALWKAFVACRTASAADSLTVRAAFIMVLMMVVHSMLEYPLWYAYFLLPTAFALGVCLGHACPDEGEADAKASPWLRRSLIGASLALIVGTGASVFDYLRVSAIFSADDDTPLSYRIAQGQRSWFFAHHADYAAATVATHPSTAMKAFRRAPHYLLDTRLMMAWAKAYAEKGDVERARYLVERLREFRNPDAAEFFAECEAERPAGMPEPFQCKPSTRRLTYQDFKLR
;
A
#
# COMPACT_ATOMS: atom_id res chain seq x y z
N TRP A 1 -6.43 8.22 -2.64
CA TRP A 1 -6.02 6.93 -2.07
C TRP A 1 -4.76 6.45 -2.77
N GLY A 2 -3.74 6.08 -2.00
CA GLY A 2 -2.42 5.64 -2.47
C GLY A 2 -1.48 6.77 -2.91
N GLU A 3 -1.87 8.04 -2.78
CA GLU A 3 -1.09 9.15 -3.34
C GLU A 3 -0.13 9.77 -2.34
N PHE A 4 -0.29 9.47 -1.04
CA PHE A 4 0.52 10.08 0.00
C PHE A 4 1.99 9.71 -0.13
N ASN A 5 2.33 8.41 -0.22
CA ASN A 5 3.72 7.96 -0.37
C ASN A 5 4.37 8.60 -1.60
N PHE A 6 3.67 8.59 -2.74
CA PHE A 6 4.16 9.18 -3.98
C PHE A 6 4.49 10.67 -3.82
N ALA A 7 3.54 11.45 -3.30
CA ALA A 7 3.72 12.88 -3.11
C ALA A 7 4.78 13.19 -2.03
N TRP A 8 4.79 12.46 -0.92
CA TRP A 8 5.73 12.63 0.17
C TRP A 8 7.17 12.30 -0.26
N SER A 9 7.36 11.18 -0.96
CA SER A 9 8.67 10.74 -1.44
C SER A 9 9.26 11.71 -2.46
N LEU A 10 8.44 12.23 -3.38
CA LEU A 10 8.90 13.11 -4.45
C LEU A 10 8.86 14.61 -4.12
N THR A 11 8.27 15.04 -3.00
CA THR A 11 8.34 16.45 -2.57
C THR A 11 9.63 16.70 -1.81
N PRO A 12 10.44 17.74 -2.11
CA PRO A 12 11.66 18.04 -1.36
C PRO A 12 11.41 18.16 0.14
N PHE A 13 12.14 17.38 0.94
CA PHE A 13 12.08 17.42 2.39
C PHE A 13 13.47 17.08 2.97
N PRO A 14 14.41 18.05 2.97
CA PRO A 14 15.81 17.78 3.32
C PRO A 14 16.02 17.21 4.72
N GLY A 15 15.11 17.52 5.66
CA GLY A 15 15.12 17.00 7.02
C GLY A 15 14.31 15.72 7.23
N ARG A 16 13.92 15.01 6.17
CA ARG A 16 13.07 13.81 6.29
C ARG A 16 13.75 12.70 7.09
N PRO A 17 12.97 11.86 7.80
CA PRO A 17 13.42 10.55 8.24
C PRO A 17 13.92 9.72 7.05
N VAL A 18 14.91 8.86 7.31
CA VAL A 18 15.59 8.05 6.27
C VAL A 18 14.76 6.87 5.77
N ALA A 19 13.69 6.50 6.48
CA ALA A 19 12.81 5.40 6.10
C ALA A 19 11.84 5.82 4.99
N PHE A 20 11.58 4.91 4.05
CA PHE A 20 10.44 5.02 3.15
C PHE A 20 9.15 4.69 3.92
N PHE A 21 8.09 5.48 3.72
CA PHE A 21 6.81 5.32 4.43
C PHE A 21 5.69 4.94 3.48
N ASP A 22 5.23 3.70 3.51
CA ASP A 22 4.03 3.31 2.75
C ASP A 22 2.74 3.68 3.50
N HIS A 23 2.77 3.65 4.83
CA HIS A 23 1.62 3.96 5.67
C HIS A 23 2.04 4.66 6.98
N THR A 24 1.20 5.57 7.47
CA THR A 24 1.39 6.17 8.79
C THR A 24 0.93 5.24 9.91
N HIS A 25 1.64 5.25 11.04
CA HIS A 25 1.23 4.62 12.30
C HIS A 25 0.15 5.47 13.00
N ASN A 26 -0.82 5.98 12.25
CA ASN A 26 -1.88 6.82 12.76
C ASN A 26 -3.09 6.72 11.82
N LEU A 27 -3.97 5.75 12.08
CA LEU A 27 -5.11 5.44 11.22
C LEU A 27 -5.99 6.68 10.92
N PRO A 28 -6.32 7.56 11.88
CA PRO A 28 -7.01 8.81 11.58
C PRO A 28 -6.31 9.71 10.57
N LEU A 29 -5.03 9.99 10.77
CA LEU A 29 -4.26 10.83 9.86
C LEU A 29 -4.14 10.19 8.48
N GLN A 30 -3.89 8.87 8.42
CA GLN A 30 -3.84 8.13 7.16
C GLN A 30 -5.12 8.31 6.35
N LEU A 31 -6.28 8.07 6.97
CA LEU A 31 -7.58 8.13 6.30
C LEU A 31 -7.91 9.54 5.82
N LEU A 32 -7.64 10.57 6.64
CA LEU A 32 -7.89 11.96 6.28
C LEU A 32 -7.01 12.44 5.12
N VAL A 33 -5.75 12.03 5.09
CA VAL A 33 -4.82 12.39 4.02
C VAL A 33 -5.18 11.66 2.72
N GLU A 34 -5.59 10.39 2.79
CA GLU A 34 -5.82 9.57 1.59
C GLU A 34 -7.22 9.71 0.98
N LEU A 35 -8.24 9.97 1.81
CA LEU A 35 -9.64 10.15 1.40
C LEU A 35 -10.05 11.63 1.35
N GLY A 36 -9.22 12.53 1.87
CA GLY A 36 -9.60 13.92 2.13
C GLY A 36 -10.49 14.07 3.36
N ILE A 37 -10.70 15.31 3.78
CA ILE A 37 -11.43 15.65 5.00
C ILE A 37 -12.88 15.11 5.00
N PRO A 38 -13.71 15.31 3.94
CA PRO A 38 -15.11 14.91 4.00
C PRO A 38 -15.30 13.39 4.12
N LEU A 39 -14.69 12.64 3.20
CA LEU A 39 -14.82 11.18 3.16
C LEU A 39 -14.06 10.52 4.31
N GLY A 40 -12.86 11.02 4.65
CA GLY A 40 -12.10 10.53 5.79
C GLY A 40 -12.84 10.71 7.12
N THR A 41 -13.50 11.85 7.34
CA THR A 41 -14.33 12.09 8.53
C THR A 41 -15.53 11.15 8.58
N LEU A 42 -16.20 10.92 7.44
CA LEU A 42 -17.32 9.96 7.35
C LEU A 42 -16.87 8.55 7.74
N VAL A 43 -15.77 8.06 7.16
CA VAL A 43 -15.24 6.72 7.45
C VAL A 43 -14.83 6.60 8.92
N LEU A 44 -14.15 7.62 9.48
CA LEU A 44 -13.79 7.66 10.89
C LEU A 44 -15.01 7.67 11.80
N GLY A 45 -16.07 8.40 11.43
CA GLY A 45 -17.34 8.39 12.15
C GLY A 45 -17.99 7.01 12.17
N LEU A 46 -18.00 6.30 11.04
CA LEU A 46 -18.52 4.93 10.97
C LEU A 46 -17.69 3.94 11.79
N LEU A 47 -16.36 4.06 11.78
CA LEU A 47 -15.47 3.23 12.59
C LEU A 47 -15.65 3.51 14.09
N ALA A 48 -15.74 4.78 14.48
CA ALA A 48 -16.00 5.17 15.88
C ALA A 48 -17.37 4.68 16.35
N TRP A 49 -18.39 4.76 15.49
CA TRP A 49 -19.72 4.22 15.76
C TRP A 49 -19.70 2.68 15.90
N ALA A 50 -18.96 1.97 15.04
CA ALA A 50 -18.79 0.52 15.14
C ALA A 50 -18.07 0.13 16.44
N LEU A 51 -17.01 0.84 16.82
CA LEU A 51 -16.32 0.63 18.10
C LEU A 51 -17.24 0.91 19.30
N TRP A 52 -18.05 1.96 19.23
CA TRP A 52 -19.05 2.25 20.25
C TRP A 52 -20.08 1.12 20.37
N LYS A 53 -20.60 0.61 19.25
CA LYS A 53 -21.51 -0.54 19.23
C LYS A 53 -20.87 -1.81 19.79
N ALA A 54 -19.59 -2.07 19.47
CA ALA A 54 -18.83 -3.17 20.02
C ALA A 54 -18.64 -3.03 21.55
N PHE A 55 -18.37 -1.81 22.03
CA PHE A 55 -18.31 -1.51 23.46
C PHE A 55 -19.65 -1.76 24.16
N VAL A 56 -20.76 -1.31 23.57
CA VAL A 56 -22.10 -1.58 24.11
C VAL A 56 -22.35 -3.08 24.19
N ALA A 57 -22.06 -3.85 23.13
CA ALA A 57 -22.20 -5.31 23.13
C ALA A 57 -21.39 -5.99 24.24
N CYS A 58 -20.14 -5.55 24.44
CA CYS A 58 -19.27 -6.03 25.52
C CYS A 58 -19.87 -5.80 26.93
N ARG A 59 -20.66 -4.74 27.10
CA ARG A 59 -21.34 -4.39 28.36
C ARG A 59 -22.68 -5.11 28.54
N THR A 60 -23.40 -5.40 27.47
CA THR A 60 -24.77 -5.95 27.50
C THR A 60 -24.86 -7.43 27.13
N ALA A 61 -23.75 -8.07 26.75
CA ALA A 61 -23.73 -9.48 26.39
C ALA A 61 -24.29 -10.38 27.50
N SER A 62 -25.01 -11.41 27.09
CA SER A 62 -25.55 -12.45 27.96
C SER A 62 -24.42 -13.14 28.75
N ALA A 63 -24.73 -13.79 29.87
CA ALA A 63 -23.72 -14.54 30.62
C ALA A 63 -23.01 -15.59 29.74
N ALA A 64 -23.74 -16.25 28.84
CA ALA A 64 -23.22 -17.28 27.94
C ALA A 64 -22.18 -16.72 26.94
N ASP A 65 -22.42 -15.54 26.37
CA ASP A 65 -21.58 -14.96 25.31
C ASP A 65 -20.57 -13.93 25.83
N SER A 66 -20.71 -13.52 27.10
CA SER A 66 -19.96 -12.42 27.71
C SER A 66 -18.44 -12.58 27.58
N LEU A 67 -17.91 -13.79 27.75
CA LEU A 67 -16.47 -14.05 27.62
C LEU A 67 -16.00 -13.82 26.19
N THR A 68 -16.70 -14.37 25.20
CA THR A 68 -16.35 -14.29 23.77
C THR A 68 -16.38 -12.85 23.28
N VAL A 69 -17.47 -12.12 23.57
CA VAL A 69 -17.63 -10.72 23.13
C VAL A 69 -16.60 -9.81 23.80
N ARG A 70 -16.32 -10.02 25.10
CA ARG A 70 -15.29 -9.24 25.82
C ARG A 70 -13.89 -9.51 25.28
N ALA A 71 -13.56 -10.78 25.03
CA ALA A 71 -12.27 -11.15 24.45
C ALA A 71 -12.10 -10.53 23.06
N ALA A 72 -13.11 -10.63 22.19
CA ALA A 72 -13.10 -10.03 20.86
C ALA A 72 -12.95 -8.49 20.94
N PHE A 73 -13.66 -7.83 21.84
CA PHE A 73 -13.54 -6.38 22.03
C PHE A 73 -12.14 -5.97 22.49
N ILE A 74 -11.54 -6.70 23.43
CA ILE A 74 -10.16 -6.45 23.88
C ILE A 74 -9.16 -6.66 22.75
N MET A 75 -9.32 -7.69 21.91
CA MET A 75 -8.47 -7.88 20.72
C MET A 75 -8.57 -6.70 19.76
N VAL A 76 -9.79 -6.21 19.48
CA VAL A 76 -10.00 -5.04 18.62
C VAL A 76 -9.35 -3.80 19.23
N LEU A 77 -9.56 -3.55 20.53
CA LEU A 77 -8.98 -2.40 21.22
C LEU A 77 -7.45 -2.44 21.19
N MET A 78 -6.87 -3.61 21.48
CA MET A 78 -5.42 -3.82 21.42
C MET A 78 -4.88 -3.56 20.02
N MET A 79 -5.56 -4.03 18.96
CA MET A 79 -5.13 -3.78 17.59
C MET A 79 -5.26 -2.30 17.19
N VAL A 80 -6.33 -1.61 17.61
CA VAL A 80 -6.48 -0.17 17.35
C VAL A 80 -5.28 0.58 17.95
N VAL A 81 -4.94 0.32 19.21
CA VAL A 81 -3.78 0.93 19.88
C VAL A 81 -2.47 0.55 19.20
N HIS A 82 -2.26 -0.73 18.91
CA HIS A 82 -1.09 -1.22 18.18
C HIS A 82 -0.92 -0.52 16.83
N SER A 83 -2.02 -0.31 16.10
CA SER A 83 -2.02 0.36 14.80
C SER A 83 -1.64 1.83 14.82
N MET A 84 -1.76 2.46 15.98
CA MET A 84 -1.43 3.86 16.21
C MET A 84 -0.02 4.07 16.75
N LEU A 85 0.72 2.99 17.07
CA LEU A 85 2.02 3.09 17.73
C LEU A 85 3.10 2.28 17.01
N GLU A 86 2.79 1.05 16.59
CA GLU A 86 3.81 0.05 16.22
C GLU A 86 3.74 -0.35 14.75
N TYR A 87 2.62 -0.91 14.27
CA TYR A 87 2.46 -1.30 12.87
C TYR A 87 1.07 -0.98 12.35
N PRO A 88 0.93 -0.44 11.13
CA PRO A 88 -0.37 -0.09 10.60
C PRO A 88 -1.31 -1.29 10.46
N LEU A 89 -2.62 -1.05 10.58
CA LEU A 89 -3.66 -2.07 10.46
C LEU A 89 -3.74 -2.73 9.06
N TRP A 90 -3.14 -2.12 8.03
CA TRP A 90 -3.30 -2.48 6.61
C TRP A 90 -2.75 -3.86 6.21
N TYR A 91 -1.93 -4.50 7.05
CA TYR A 91 -1.47 -5.86 6.80
C TYR A 91 -2.64 -6.84 6.92
N ALA A 92 -2.83 -7.72 5.93
CA ALA A 92 -3.96 -8.65 5.90
C ALA A 92 -4.04 -9.52 7.16
N TYR A 93 -2.90 -9.95 7.70
CA TYR A 93 -2.81 -10.74 8.93
C TYR A 93 -3.11 -9.95 10.22
N PHE A 94 -3.19 -8.61 10.16
CA PHE A 94 -3.72 -7.77 11.23
C PHE A 94 -5.18 -7.36 10.97
N LEU A 95 -5.48 -6.94 9.75
CA LEU A 95 -6.80 -6.46 9.33
C LEU A 95 -7.87 -7.53 9.46
N LEU A 96 -7.64 -8.73 8.91
CA LEU A 96 -8.67 -9.77 8.82
C LEU A 96 -9.06 -10.30 10.21
N PRO A 97 -8.13 -10.64 11.12
CA PRO A 97 -8.51 -11.04 12.48
C PRO A 97 -9.24 -9.93 13.25
N THR A 98 -8.83 -8.68 13.04
CA THR A 98 -9.47 -7.52 13.70
C THR A 98 -10.87 -7.27 13.17
N ALA A 99 -11.06 -7.34 11.86
CA ALA A 99 -12.39 -7.23 11.23
C ALA A 99 -13.30 -8.37 11.68
N PHE A 100 -12.77 -9.60 11.79
CA PHE A 100 -13.50 -10.75 12.32
C PHE A 100 -13.92 -10.53 13.78
N ALA A 101 -12.99 -10.13 14.66
CA ALA A 101 -13.29 -9.86 16.06
C ALA A 101 -14.29 -8.70 16.24
N LEU A 102 -14.20 -7.66 15.41
CA LEU A 102 -15.18 -6.58 15.36
C LEU A 102 -16.55 -7.11 14.91
N GLY A 103 -16.59 -7.98 13.91
CA GLY A 103 -17.80 -8.67 13.45
C GLY A 103 -18.47 -9.49 14.55
N VAL A 104 -17.68 -10.24 15.35
CA VAL A 104 -18.17 -10.96 16.53
C VAL A 104 -18.83 -9.99 17.51
N CYS A 105 -18.19 -8.87 17.83
CA CYS A 105 -18.79 -7.86 18.72
C CYS A 105 -20.10 -7.29 18.17
N LEU A 106 -20.13 -6.95 16.88
CA LEU A 106 -21.27 -6.31 16.24
C LEU A 106 -22.47 -7.26 16.05
N GLY A 107 -22.22 -8.56 15.80
CA GLY A 107 -23.27 -9.58 15.74
C GLY A 107 -24.05 -9.68 17.06
N HIS A 108 -23.36 -9.57 18.19
CA HIS A 108 -23.95 -9.62 19.53
C HIS A 108 -24.46 -8.25 20.03
N ALA A 109 -24.24 -7.17 19.26
CA ALA A 109 -24.73 -5.83 19.59
C ALA A 109 -26.20 -5.59 19.19
N CYS A 110 -26.82 -6.58 18.52
CA CYS A 110 -28.20 -6.57 18.07
C CYS A 110 -29.04 -7.51 18.96
N PRO A 111 -30.20 -7.07 19.48
CA PRO A 111 -31.08 -7.95 20.27
C PRO A 111 -31.76 -9.01 19.38
N ASP A 112 -31.94 -10.20 19.94
CA ASP A 112 -32.65 -11.39 19.42
C ASP A 112 -32.64 -11.57 17.89
N GLU A 113 -31.70 -12.41 17.41
CA GLU A 113 -31.64 -12.88 16.02
C GLU A 113 -32.99 -13.41 15.53
N GLY A 114 -33.79 -14.02 16.43
CA GLY A 114 -35.12 -14.56 16.13
C GLY A 114 -36.20 -13.51 15.83
N GLU A 115 -36.17 -12.33 16.45
CA GLU A 115 -37.16 -11.27 16.18
C GLU A 115 -36.75 -10.37 15.01
N ALA A 116 -35.45 -10.15 14.81
CA ALA A 116 -34.94 -9.35 13.70
C ALA A 116 -35.03 -10.10 12.35
N ASP A 117 -34.74 -11.40 12.31
CA ASP A 117 -34.84 -12.23 11.10
C ASP A 117 -36.31 -12.45 10.69
N ALA A 118 -37.23 -12.52 11.67
CA ALA A 118 -38.68 -12.58 11.42
C ALA A 118 -39.27 -11.29 10.84
N LYS A 119 -38.64 -10.13 11.09
CA LYS A 119 -39.07 -8.81 10.60
C LYS A 119 -38.29 -8.33 9.36
N ALA A 120 -37.22 -9.02 8.98
CA ALA A 120 -36.41 -8.65 7.83
C ALA A 120 -37.17 -8.88 6.52
N SER A 121 -37.21 -7.86 5.65
CA SER A 121 -37.80 -8.01 4.32
C SER A 121 -37.09 -9.13 3.54
N PRO A 122 -37.82 -10.00 2.81
CA PRO A 122 -37.23 -11.01 1.93
C PRO A 122 -36.20 -10.43 0.95
N TRP A 123 -36.39 -9.17 0.55
CA TRP A 123 -35.44 -8.43 -0.29
C TRP A 123 -34.10 -8.17 0.42
N LEU A 124 -34.15 -7.72 1.69
CA LEU A 124 -32.95 -7.49 2.49
C LEU A 124 -32.18 -8.80 2.70
N ARG A 125 -32.87 -9.89 3.06
CA ARG A 125 -32.25 -11.20 3.27
C ARG A 125 -31.58 -11.72 1.99
N ARG A 126 -32.26 -11.65 0.84
CA ARG A 126 -31.67 -12.00 -0.46
C ARG A 126 -30.48 -11.12 -0.81
N SER A 127 -30.54 -9.82 -0.48
CA SER A 127 -29.43 -8.88 -0.71
C SER A 127 -28.22 -9.21 0.15
N LEU A 128 -28.42 -9.56 1.43
CA LEU A 128 -27.34 -9.98 2.32
C LEU A 128 -26.69 -11.29 1.87
N ILE A 129 -27.49 -12.29 1.50
CA ILE A 129 -26.98 -13.56 0.94
C ILE A 129 -26.20 -13.28 -0.34
N GLY A 130 -26.75 -12.46 -1.24
CA GLY A 130 -26.06 -12.03 -2.47
C GLY A 130 -24.73 -11.34 -2.18
N ALA A 131 -24.70 -10.43 -1.20
CA ALA A 131 -23.49 -9.74 -0.78
C ALA A 131 -22.46 -10.71 -0.17
N SER A 132 -22.88 -11.66 0.66
CA SER A 132 -21.99 -12.69 1.22
C SER A 132 -21.40 -13.59 0.14
N LEU A 133 -22.22 -14.05 -0.82
CA LEU A 133 -21.73 -14.83 -1.95
C LEU A 133 -20.77 -14.03 -2.82
N ALA A 134 -21.06 -12.75 -3.08
CA ALA A 134 -20.17 -11.86 -3.81
C ALA A 134 -18.84 -11.67 -3.08
N LEU A 135 -18.83 -11.55 -1.74
CA LEU A 135 -17.61 -11.48 -0.94
C LEU A 135 -16.81 -12.77 -1.04
N ILE A 136 -17.42 -13.95 -0.94
CA ILE A 136 -16.72 -15.24 -1.06
C ILE A 136 -16.09 -15.38 -2.45
N VAL A 137 -16.86 -15.10 -3.51
CA VAL A 137 -16.35 -15.15 -4.89
C VAL A 137 -15.23 -14.12 -5.08
N GLY A 138 -15.39 -12.91 -4.55
CA GLY A 138 -14.39 -11.86 -4.58
C GLY A 138 -13.09 -12.27 -3.84
N THR A 139 -13.20 -12.90 -2.68
CA THR A 139 -12.04 -13.43 -1.95
C THR A 139 -11.33 -14.51 -2.76
N GLY A 140 -12.07 -15.47 -3.33
CA GLY A 140 -11.50 -16.51 -4.19
C GLY A 140 -10.79 -15.92 -5.42
N ALA A 141 -11.40 -14.93 -6.06
CA ALA A 141 -10.81 -14.21 -7.19
C ALA A 141 -9.53 -13.44 -6.79
N SER A 142 -9.54 -12.77 -5.64
CA SER A 142 -8.36 -12.05 -5.11
C SER A 142 -7.22 -13.00 -4.76
N VAL A 143 -7.50 -14.16 -4.16
CA VAL A 143 -6.48 -15.18 -3.88
C VAL A 143 -5.90 -15.72 -5.18
N PHE A 144 -6.74 -16.06 -6.16
CA PHE A 144 -6.28 -16.52 -7.47
C PHE A 144 -5.39 -15.47 -8.16
N ASP A 145 -5.79 -14.19 -8.12
CA ASP A 145 -5.03 -13.09 -8.69
C ASP A 145 -3.70 -12.84 -7.96
N TYR A 146 -3.69 -13.00 -6.63
CA TYR A 146 -2.48 -12.91 -5.81
C TYR A 146 -1.49 -14.04 -6.14
N LEU A 147 -1.95 -15.28 -6.25
CA LEU A 147 -1.10 -16.45 -6.54
C LEU A 147 -0.39 -16.32 -7.89
N ARG A 148 -1.01 -15.65 -8.87
CA ARG A 148 -0.38 -15.33 -10.16
C ARG A 148 0.86 -14.45 -9.99
N VAL A 149 0.81 -13.51 -9.06
CA VAL A 149 1.88 -12.52 -8.84
C VAL A 149 2.93 -13.03 -7.85
N SER A 150 2.54 -13.79 -6.83
CA SER A 150 3.46 -14.38 -5.86
C SER A 150 4.48 -15.30 -6.52
N ALA A 151 4.11 -15.94 -7.65
CA ALA A 151 5.02 -16.77 -8.46
C ALA A 151 6.32 -16.04 -8.85
N ILE A 152 6.29 -14.71 -9.08
CA ILE A 152 7.47 -13.89 -9.40
C ILE A 152 8.54 -13.99 -8.30
N PHE A 153 8.12 -14.14 -7.04
CA PHE A 153 8.99 -14.17 -5.87
C PHE A 153 9.26 -15.59 -5.37
N SER A 154 8.70 -16.61 -6.01
CA SER A 154 8.94 -18.01 -5.66
C SER A 154 10.35 -18.42 -6.07
N ALA A 155 11.09 -19.03 -5.14
CA ALA A 155 12.40 -19.63 -5.40
C ALA A 155 12.29 -21.00 -6.08
N ASP A 156 11.18 -21.71 -5.85
CA ASP A 156 10.97 -23.10 -6.32
C ASP A 156 10.30 -23.18 -7.70
N ASP A 157 10.15 -22.04 -8.40
CA ASP A 157 9.52 -21.98 -9.71
C ASP A 157 10.58 -21.85 -10.82
N ASP A 158 10.80 -22.94 -11.56
CA ASP A 158 11.75 -23.03 -12.68
C ASP A 158 11.33 -22.21 -13.91
N THR A 159 10.12 -21.63 -13.93
CA THR A 159 9.71 -20.80 -15.05
C THR A 159 10.53 -19.51 -15.15
N PRO A 160 10.94 -19.09 -16.37
CA PRO A 160 11.74 -17.89 -16.55
C PRO A 160 11.09 -16.66 -15.89
N LEU A 161 11.88 -15.86 -15.18
CA LEU A 161 11.40 -14.68 -14.46
C LEU A 161 10.65 -13.71 -15.40
N SER A 162 11.12 -13.54 -16.64
CA SER A 162 10.45 -12.70 -17.65
C SER A 162 9.03 -13.19 -17.97
N TYR A 163 8.81 -14.49 -18.02
CA TYR A 163 7.48 -15.09 -18.20
C TYR A 163 6.59 -14.85 -16.98
N ARG A 164 7.12 -15.06 -15.77
CA ARG A 164 6.38 -14.80 -14.52
C ARG A 164 5.97 -13.35 -14.38
N ILE A 165 6.86 -12.41 -14.71
CA ILE A 165 6.57 -10.98 -14.78
C ILE A 165 5.45 -10.70 -15.79
N ALA A 166 5.55 -11.22 -17.02
CA ALA A 166 4.55 -11.00 -18.06
C ALA A 166 3.16 -11.55 -17.67
N GLN A 167 3.09 -12.68 -16.97
CA GLN A 167 1.83 -13.19 -16.43
C GLN A 167 1.33 -12.32 -15.29
N GLY A 168 2.19 -11.95 -14.34
CA GLY A 168 1.85 -11.08 -13.22
C GLY A 168 1.32 -9.71 -13.66
N GLN A 169 1.80 -9.15 -14.77
CA GLN A 169 1.30 -7.89 -15.32
C GLN A 169 -0.17 -7.96 -15.77
N ARG A 170 -0.73 -9.16 -15.97
CA ARG A 170 -2.15 -9.40 -16.29
C ARG A 170 -3.03 -9.50 -15.06
N SER A 171 -2.48 -9.37 -13.85
CA SER A 171 -3.27 -9.36 -12.62
C SER A 171 -4.17 -8.11 -12.55
N TRP A 172 -5.34 -8.27 -11.95
CA TRP A 172 -6.33 -7.20 -11.81
C TRP A 172 -5.99 -6.27 -10.64
N PHE A 173 -5.57 -6.82 -9.51
CA PHE A 173 -5.33 -6.08 -8.27
C PHE A 173 -3.85 -5.89 -7.96
N PHE A 174 -3.01 -6.88 -8.27
CA PHE A 174 -1.64 -6.99 -7.76
C PHE A 174 -0.55 -6.79 -8.81
N ALA A 175 -0.91 -6.50 -10.06
CA ALA A 175 0.04 -6.38 -11.16
C ALA A 175 1.09 -5.25 -10.99
N HIS A 176 0.92 -4.35 -10.03
CA HIS A 176 1.94 -3.38 -9.63
C HIS A 176 3.24 -4.04 -9.11
N HIS A 177 3.16 -5.22 -8.47
CA HIS A 177 4.36 -5.98 -8.07
C HIS A 177 5.12 -6.50 -9.29
N ALA A 178 4.39 -6.92 -10.34
CA ALA A 178 5.01 -7.38 -11.58
C ALA A 178 5.66 -6.22 -12.34
N ASP A 179 5.04 -5.04 -12.32
CA ASP A 179 5.66 -3.81 -12.84
C ASP A 179 6.90 -3.42 -12.05
N TYR A 180 6.85 -3.48 -10.72
CA TYR A 180 8.03 -3.24 -9.87
C TYR A 180 9.18 -4.18 -10.26
N ALA A 181 8.91 -5.47 -10.42
CA ALA A 181 9.91 -6.45 -10.85
C ALA A 181 10.44 -6.15 -12.27
N ALA A 182 9.56 -5.83 -13.21
CA ALA A 182 9.93 -5.44 -14.57
C ALA A 182 10.86 -4.22 -14.59
N ALA A 183 10.58 -3.21 -13.76
CA ALA A 183 11.35 -1.98 -13.68
C ALA A 183 12.72 -2.18 -13.02
N THR A 184 12.80 -3.00 -11.97
CA THR A 184 14.00 -3.11 -11.11
C THR A 184 14.97 -4.21 -11.53
N VAL A 185 14.53 -5.18 -12.33
CA VAL A 185 15.38 -6.27 -12.85
C VAL A 185 15.92 -5.98 -14.26
N ALA A 186 15.28 -5.09 -15.02
CA ALA A 186 15.71 -4.75 -16.36
C ALA A 186 17.12 -4.12 -16.38
N THR A 187 17.99 -4.60 -17.27
CA THR A 187 19.32 -4.02 -17.51
C THR A 187 19.24 -2.61 -18.05
N HIS A 188 18.25 -2.35 -18.90
CA HIS A 188 17.86 -1.02 -19.41
C HIS A 188 16.45 -0.68 -18.95
N PRO A 189 16.26 -0.06 -17.76
CA PRO A 189 14.95 0.26 -17.22
C PRO A 189 14.06 1.10 -18.16
N SER A 190 14.64 1.84 -19.11
CA SER A 190 13.88 2.57 -20.14
C SER A 190 13.06 1.68 -21.08
N THR A 191 13.39 0.39 -21.19
CA THR A 191 12.60 -0.61 -21.94
C THR A 191 11.31 -0.97 -21.20
N ALA A 192 11.30 -0.83 -19.87
CA ALA A 192 10.15 -1.10 -19.00
C ALA A 192 9.41 0.19 -18.60
N MET A 193 9.47 1.27 -19.39
CA MET A 193 8.90 2.58 -19.00
C MET A 193 7.42 2.54 -18.56
N LYS A 194 6.63 1.62 -19.13
CA LYS A 194 5.22 1.44 -18.76
C LYS A 194 5.04 1.00 -17.30
N ALA A 195 6.01 0.25 -16.75
CA ALA A 195 5.96 -0.22 -15.36
C ALA A 195 5.95 0.93 -14.35
N PHE A 196 6.66 2.02 -14.65
CA PHE A 196 6.70 3.21 -13.81
C PHE A 196 5.38 3.99 -13.77
N ARG A 197 4.35 3.62 -14.56
CA ARG A 197 3.02 4.24 -14.45
C ARG A 197 2.26 3.80 -13.20
N ARG A 198 2.48 2.54 -12.79
CA ARG A 198 1.73 1.92 -11.70
C ARG A 198 2.61 1.65 -10.49
N ALA A 199 3.81 1.10 -10.66
CA ALA A 199 4.65 0.71 -9.52
C ALA A 199 4.92 1.87 -8.53
N PRO A 200 5.30 3.08 -8.97
CA PRO A 200 5.56 4.21 -8.06
C PRO A 200 4.35 4.69 -7.26
N HIS A 201 3.13 4.39 -7.69
CA HIS A 201 1.93 4.73 -6.93
C HIS A 201 1.78 3.84 -5.68
N TYR A 202 2.27 2.60 -5.73
CA TYR A 202 2.13 1.65 -4.63
C TYR A 202 3.35 1.56 -3.73
N LEU A 203 4.54 1.71 -4.31
CA LEU A 203 5.80 1.62 -3.60
C LEU A 203 6.84 2.51 -4.30
N LEU A 204 7.43 3.43 -3.55
CA LEU A 204 8.67 4.09 -3.92
C LEU A 204 9.73 3.73 -2.90
N ASP A 205 10.71 2.94 -3.33
CA ASP A 205 11.88 2.57 -2.54
C ASP A 205 13.16 2.96 -3.30
N THR A 206 14.31 2.72 -2.66
CA THR A 206 15.63 2.99 -3.24
C THR A 206 15.79 2.35 -4.62
N ARG A 207 15.40 1.07 -4.76
CA ARG A 207 15.61 0.29 -5.98
C ARG A 207 14.79 0.83 -7.14
N LEU A 208 13.51 1.11 -6.92
CA LEU A 208 12.63 1.65 -7.93
C LEU A 208 13.01 3.08 -8.31
N MET A 209 13.39 3.93 -7.34
CA MET A 209 13.84 5.28 -7.61
C MET A 209 15.12 5.31 -8.46
N MET A 210 16.11 4.46 -8.14
CA MET A 210 17.32 4.30 -8.96
C MET A 210 17.00 3.82 -10.37
N ALA A 211 16.17 2.77 -10.51
CA ALA A 211 15.75 2.26 -11.81
C ALA A 211 15.00 3.31 -12.63
N TRP A 212 14.11 4.08 -11.99
CA TRP A 212 13.33 5.12 -12.65
C TRP A 212 14.20 6.30 -13.10
N ALA A 213 15.17 6.70 -12.28
CA ALA A 213 16.13 7.74 -12.65
C ALA A 213 16.99 7.31 -13.86
N LYS A 214 17.50 6.06 -13.85
CA LYS A 214 18.20 5.47 -14.99
C LYS A 214 17.31 5.43 -16.24
N ALA A 215 16.05 5.03 -16.10
CA ALA A 215 15.10 4.98 -17.22
C ALA A 215 14.89 6.35 -17.90
N TYR A 216 14.78 7.42 -17.11
CA TYR A 216 14.66 8.77 -17.66
C TYR A 216 15.95 9.23 -18.34
N ALA A 217 17.11 8.97 -17.74
CA ALA A 217 18.41 9.32 -18.32
C ALA A 217 18.64 8.61 -19.68
N GLU A 218 18.33 7.30 -19.77
CA GLU A 218 18.41 6.51 -21.00
C GLU A 218 17.46 7.04 -22.11
N LYS A 219 16.33 7.65 -21.73
CA LYS A 219 15.41 8.32 -22.67
C LYS A 219 15.81 9.76 -23.00
N GLY A 220 16.87 10.29 -22.41
CA GLY A 220 17.35 11.65 -22.60
C GLY A 220 16.67 12.70 -21.71
N ASP A 221 15.77 12.32 -20.80
CA ASP A 221 15.14 13.23 -19.84
C ASP A 221 15.98 13.36 -18.56
N VAL A 222 17.13 13.99 -18.72
CA VAL A 222 18.14 14.10 -17.65
C VAL A 222 17.63 14.90 -16.45
N GLU A 223 16.74 15.88 -16.66
CA GLU A 223 16.24 16.72 -15.57
C GLU A 223 15.30 15.93 -14.64
N ARG A 224 14.39 15.11 -15.18
CA ARG A 224 13.59 14.21 -14.33
C ARG A 224 14.43 13.16 -13.65
N ALA A 225 15.45 12.63 -14.33
CA ALA A 225 16.39 11.69 -13.72
C ALA A 225 17.11 12.32 -12.50
N ARG A 226 17.66 13.52 -12.66
CA ARG A 226 18.34 14.27 -11.59
C ARG A 226 17.43 14.56 -10.42
N TYR A 227 16.19 14.95 -10.67
CA TYR A 227 15.23 15.22 -9.59
C TYR A 227 14.93 13.99 -8.74
N LEU A 228 14.73 12.82 -9.37
CA LEU A 228 14.55 11.57 -8.65
C LEU A 228 15.78 11.24 -7.80
N VAL A 229 16.97 11.50 -8.33
CA VAL A 229 18.23 11.31 -7.61
C VAL A 229 18.35 12.24 -6.42
N GLU A 230 17.96 13.51 -6.54
CA GLU A 230 17.93 14.44 -5.42
C GLU A 230 17.00 13.95 -4.31
N ARG A 231 15.80 13.47 -4.67
CA ARG A 231 14.87 12.88 -3.70
C ARG A 231 15.46 11.61 -3.06
N LEU A 232 16.11 10.75 -3.86
CA LEU A 232 16.78 9.54 -3.39
C LEU A 232 17.87 9.84 -2.36
N ARG A 233 18.67 10.90 -2.56
CA ARG A 233 19.72 11.32 -1.62
C ARG A 233 19.19 11.66 -0.23
N GLU A 234 17.97 12.21 -0.15
CA GLU A 234 17.35 12.60 1.13
C GLU A 234 17.09 11.39 2.05
N PHE A 235 16.90 10.21 1.47
CA PHE A 235 16.67 8.96 2.22
C PHE A 235 17.93 8.37 2.83
N ARG A 236 19.14 8.70 2.33
CA ARG A 236 20.42 8.20 2.87
C ARG A 236 20.47 6.67 3.05
N ASN A 237 19.81 5.94 2.15
CA ASN A 237 19.75 4.48 2.22
C ASN A 237 21.09 3.88 1.69
N PRO A 238 21.74 2.98 2.46
CA PRO A 238 22.99 2.33 2.05
C PRO A 238 22.90 1.56 0.72
N ASP A 239 21.71 1.08 0.34
CA ASP A 239 21.49 0.37 -0.93
C ASP A 239 21.76 1.25 -2.17
N ALA A 240 21.81 2.58 -2.00
CA ALA A 240 22.17 3.50 -3.08
C ALA A 240 23.68 3.81 -3.16
N ALA A 241 24.52 3.26 -2.26
CA ALA A 241 25.93 3.62 -2.17
C ALA A 241 26.69 3.36 -3.48
N GLU A 242 26.52 2.18 -4.09
CA GLU A 242 27.15 1.85 -5.37
C GLU A 242 26.69 2.80 -6.50
N PHE A 243 25.41 3.14 -6.52
CA PHE A 243 24.85 4.08 -7.50
C PHE A 243 25.45 5.48 -7.39
N PHE A 244 25.81 5.92 -6.17
CA PHE A 244 26.44 7.21 -5.92
C PHE A 244 27.97 7.21 -5.98
N ALA A 245 28.62 6.04 -5.88
CA ALA A 245 30.08 5.92 -5.94
C ALA A 245 30.67 6.47 -7.26
N GLU A 246 29.92 6.43 -8.36
CA GLU A 246 30.31 7.04 -9.65
C GLU A 246 30.56 8.55 -9.57
N CYS A 247 30.03 9.23 -8.55
CA CYS A 247 30.23 10.66 -8.35
C CYS A 247 31.57 11.02 -7.71
N GLU A 248 32.21 10.05 -7.05
CA GLU A 248 33.51 10.23 -6.39
C GLU A 248 34.66 9.68 -7.25
N ALA A 249 34.34 8.90 -8.29
CA ALA A 249 35.33 8.31 -9.19
C ALA A 249 36.13 9.37 -9.98
N GLU A 250 37.44 9.14 -10.11
CA GLU A 250 38.30 9.93 -10.99
C GLU A 250 37.83 9.77 -12.45
N ARG A 251 37.72 10.89 -13.17
CA ARG A 251 37.17 10.92 -14.53
C ARG A 251 38.18 11.50 -15.52
N PRO A 252 38.25 10.95 -16.74
CA PRO A 252 39.04 11.53 -17.81
C PRO A 252 38.62 12.97 -18.09
N ALA A 253 39.59 13.84 -18.36
CA ALA A 253 39.34 15.23 -18.70
C ALA A 253 38.41 15.34 -19.92
N GLY A 254 37.33 16.12 -19.78
CA GLY A 254 36.37 16.38 -20.87
C GLY A 254 35.14 15.47 -20.92
N MET A 255 35.05 14.43 -20.10
CA MET A 255 33.80 13.65 -19.99
C MET A 255 32.75 14.38 -19.13
N PRO A 256 31.48 14.44 -19.57
CA PRO A 256 30.43 15.03 -18.77
C PRO A 256 30.19 14.22 -17.50
N GLU A 257 29.85 14.91 -16.41
CA GLU A 257 29.54 14.22 -15.16
C GLU A 257 28.27 13.34 -15.31
N PRO A 258 28.23 12.15 -14.68
CA PRO A 258 27.03 11.32 -14.66
C PRO A 258 25.83 12.07 -14.11
N PHE A 259 24.63 11.73 -14.60
CA PHE A 259 23.42 12.47 -14.27
C PHE A 259 23.14 12.47 -12.76
N GLN A 260 23.44 11.37 -12.07
CA GLN A 260 23.20 11.20 -10.64
C GLN A 260 24.10 12.05 -9.72
N CYS A 261 25.08 12.75 -10.31
CA CYS A 261 26.03 13.58 -9.56
C CYS A 261 25.66 15.06 -9.54
N LYS A 262 24.68 15.48 -10.35
CA LYS A 262 24.21 16.88 -10.40
C LYS A 262 22.75 17.00 -9.97
N PRO A 263 22.38 18.10 -9.30
CA PRO A 263 20.97 18.40 -9.05
C PRO A 263 20.24 18.78 -10.35
N SER A 264 18.91 18.66 -10.36
CA SER A 264 18.06 19.18 -11.42
C SER A 264 18.17 20.70 -11.47
N THR A 265 18.29 21.25 -12.67
CA THR A 265 18.24 22.70 -12.90
C THR A 265 16.82 23.21 -13.05
N ARG A 266 15.88 22.31 -13.40
CA ARG A 266 14.46 22.60 -13.52
C ARG A 266 13.75 22.50 -12.18
N ARG A 267 12.85 23.46 -11.92
CA ARG A 267 11.87 23.38 -10.82
C ARG A 267 10.79 22.36 -11.16
N LEU A 268 10.96 21.15 -10.64
CA LEU A 268 10.00 20.05 -10.78
C LEU A 268 9.27 19.80 -9.46
N THR A 269 8.10 19.21 -9.56
CA THR A 269 7.24 18.77 -8.45
C THR A 269 6.86 17.31 -8.64
N TYR A 270 6.33 16.65 -7.60
CA TYR A 270 5.81 15.28 -7.73
C TYR A 270 4.77 15.13 -8.84
N GLN A 271 4.04 16.21 -9.19
CA GLN A 271 3.03 16.18 -10.26
C GLN A 271 3.65 15.97 -11.65
N ASP A 272 4.89 16.41 -11.87
CA ASP A 272 5.61 16.23 -13.14
C ASP A 272 5.98 14.76 -13.43
N PHE A 273 5.76 13.88 -12.45
CA PHE A 273 6.01 12.45 -12.49
C PHE A 273 4.73 11.61 -12.54
N LYS A 274 3.55 12.25 -12.53
CA LYS A 274 2.28 11.56 -12.77
C LYS A 274 2.18 11.21 -14.26
N LEU A 275 2.60 9.99 -14.60
CA LEU A 275 2.49 9.46 -15.96
C LEU A 275 1.00 9.19 -16.26
N ARG A 276 0.43 9.98 -17.19
CA ARG A 276 -0.92 9.74 -17.73
C ARG A 276 -0.92 8.57 -18.72
#